data_AF-A0A523AJ59-F1
#
_entry.id   AF-A0A523AJ59-F1
#
_cell.length_a   1.000
_cell.length_b   1.000
_cell.length_c   1.000
_cell.angle_alpha   90.00
_cell.angle_beta   90.00
_cell.angle_gamma   90.00
#
_symmetry.space_group_name_H-M   'P 1'
#
loop_
_entity.id
_entity.type
_entity.pdbx_description
1 polymer ?
#
loop_
_entity_poly.entity_id
_entity_poly.type
_entity_poly.pdbx_seq_one_letter_code
_entity_poly.pdbx_strand_id
1 'polypeptide(L)'
;MIDFILKVVAISSSGALAPGPLSAVTAAIGTKEGWKGGFKVSIGHFIVEAPLIFFIAFLLSIAAIENVMKPLAMVGGAFLLIFGYLTIRGASENLEARKSNFSPMFTGILLTAFNPFFLVWWFSIGGTLIAESIILFGKLGALFLLFSHVWIDFVWLSAIAYFTSLSRLIRFQKTILVILGIFVILFGLDYLYYAFFDSHLI
;
A
#
# COMPACT_ATOMS: atom_id res chain seq x y z
N MET A 1 -12.72 -23.65 -4.25
CA MET A 1 -12.51 -22.86 -3.00
C MET A 1 -11.02 -22.74 -2.68
N ILE A 2 -10.30 -23.85 -2.51
CA ILE A 2 -8.85 -23.84 -2.27
C ILE A 2 -8.08 -23.18 -3.42
N ASP A 3 -8.42 -23.52 -4.67
CA ASP A 3 -7.76 -22.93 -5.85
C ASP A 3 -7.90 -21.41 -5.91
N PHE A 4 -9.07 -20.88 -5.51
CA PHE A 4 -9.30 -19.44 -5.44
C PHE A 4 -8.45 -18.79 -4.34
N ILE A 5 -8.37 -19.39 -3.15
CA ILE A 5 -7.51 -18.90 -2.07
C ILE A 5 -6.05 -18.89 -2.51
N LEU A 6 -5.56 -19.97 -3.12
CA LEU A 6 -4.19 -20.05 -3.62
C LEU A 6 -3.89 -18.98 -4.67
N LYS A 7 -4.85 -18.73 -5.58
CA LYS A 7 -4.77 -17.66 -6.57
C LYS A 7 -4.71 -16.28 -5.93
N VAL A 8 -5.60 -15.99 -4.98
CA VAL A 8 -5.59 -14.73 -4.21
C VAL A 8 -4.24 -14.56 -3.52
N VAL A 9 -3.76 -15.59 -2.81
CA VAL A 9 -2.47 -15.52 -2.12
C VAL A 9 -1.32 -15.24 -3.09
N ALA A 10 -1.26 -15.94 -4.21
CA ALA A 10 -0.20 -15.76 -5.20
C ALA A 10 -0.21 -14.35 -5.82
N ILE A 11 -1.38 -13.88 -6.27
CA ILE A 11 -1.54 -12.58 -6.92
C ILE A 11 -1.36 -11.45 -5.92
N SER A 12 -1.96 -11.54 -4.74
CA SER A 12 -1.81 -10.54 -3.69
C SER A 12 -0.39 -10.44 -3.18
N SER A 13 0.33 -11.56 -3.06
CA SER A 13 1.75 -11.53 -2.69
C SER A 13 2.58 -10.78 -3.74
N SER A 14 2.25 -10.89 -5.03
CA SER A 14 2.97 -10.11 -6.06
C SER A 14 2.79 -8.59 -5.92
N GLY A 15 1.64 -8.15 -5.39
CA GLY A 15 1.35 -6.73 -5.13
C GLY A 15 1.87 -6.25 -3.77
N ALA A 16 1.49 -6.94 -2.69
CA ALA A 16 1.80 -6.55 -1.31
C ALA A 16 3.31 -6.61 -0.99
N LEU A 17 4.04 -7.54 -1.62
CA LEU A 17 5.48 -7.69 -1.40
C LEU A 17 6.32 -6.69 -2.22
N ALA A 18 5.70 -5.91 -3.11
CA ALA A 18 6.40 -4.88 -3.86
C ALA A 18 6.87 -3.76 -2.90
N PRO A 19 8.16 -3.39 -2.91
CA PRO A 19 8.66 -2.35 -2.02
C PRO A 19 8.04 -0.98 -2.39
N GLY A 20 7.26 -0.43 -1.46
CA GLY A 20 6.58 0.87 -1.64
C GLY A 20 6.67 1.80 -0.41
N PRO A 21 5.99 2.96 -0.47
CA PRO A 21 5.94 3.94 0.64
C PRO A 21 5.58 3.33 2.00
N LEU A 22 4.60 2.42 2.03
CA LEU A 22 4.11 1.80 3.25
C LEU A 22 5.17 0.86 3.86
N SER A 23 5.77 -0.01 3.05
CA SER A 23 6.86 -0.92 3.46
C SER A 23 8.10 -0.16 3.93
N ALA A 24 8.45 0.92 3.23
CA ALA A 24 9.54 1.84 3.56
C ALA A 24 9.41 2.43 4.97
N VAL A 25 8.26 3.03 5.25
CA VAL A 25 8.03 3.66 6.55
C VAL A 25 7.83 2.62 7.65
N THR A 26 7.23 1.47 7.31
CA THR A 26 7.12 0.33 8.24
C THR A 26 8.50 -0.16 8.68
N ALA A 27 9.46 -0.25 7.76
CA ALA A 27 10.83 -0.59 8.08
C ALA A 27 11.44 0.42 9.08
N ALA A 28 11.23 1.72 8.85
CA ALA A 28 11.70 2.78 9.75
C ALA A 28 11.04 2.70 11.14
N ILE A 29 9.73 2.47 11.20
CA ILE A 29 8.99 2.27 12.45
C ILE A 29 9.50 1.04 13.20
N GLY A 30 9.79 -0.06 12.48
CA GLY A 30 10.32 -1.29 13.04
C GLY A 30 11.62 -1.11 13.81
N THR A 31 12.49 -0.17 13.40
CA THR A 31 13.72 0.13 14.15
C THR A 31 13.48 0.63 15.59
N LYS A 32 12.28 1.16 15.88
CA LYS A 32 11.90 1.71 17.19
C LYS A 32 10.88 0.87 17.93
N GLU A 33 9.89 0.33 17.23
CA GLU A 33 8.74 -0.38 17.82
C GLU A 33 8.73 -1.89 17.53
N GLY A 34 9.74 -2.41 16.84
CA GLY A 34 9.83 -3.81 16.46
C GLY A 34 8.64 -4.27 15.60
N TRP A 35 8.37 -5.58 15.64
CA TRP A 35 7.23 -6.19 14.96
C TRP A 35 5.88 -5.56 15.33
N LYS A 36 5.74 -5.05 16.58
CA LYS A 36 4.51 -4.38 17.05
C LYS A 36 4.23 -3.11 16.26
N GLY A 37 5.28 -2.41 15.82
CA GLY A 37 5.17 -1.27 14.93
C GLY A 37 4.51 -1.65 13.60
N GLY A 38 5.03 -2.70 12.94
CA GLY A 38 4.45 -3.22 11.70
C GLY A 38 3.03 -3.74 11.85
N PHE A 39 2.73 -4.41 12.97
CA PHE A 39 1.37 -4.85 13.27
C PHE A 39 0.39 -3.67 13.38
N LYS A 40 0.76 -2.59 14.08
CA LYS A 40 -0.05 -1.37 14.16
C LYS A 40 -0.22 -0.69 12.80
N VAL A 41 0.82 -0.65 11.97
CA VAL A 41 0.71 -0.15 10.58
C VAL A 41 -0.30 -0.98 9.80
N SER A 42 -0.27 -2.31 9.94
CA SER A 42 -1.19 -3.24 9.28
C SER A 42 -2.66 -2.97 9.67
N ILE A 43 -2.93 -2.65 10.94
CA ILE A 43 -4.26 -2.23 11.37
C ILE A 43 -4.70 -0.96 10.63
N GLY A 44 -3.81 0.04 10.54
CA GLY A 44 -4.10 1.27 9.81
C GLY A 44 -4.35 1.04 8.32
N HIS A 45 -3.58 0.16 7.71
CA HIS A 45 -3.75 -0.29 6.33
C HIS A 45 -5.12 -0.93 6.12
N PHE A 46 -5.46 -1.91 6.96
CA PHE A 46 -6.74 -2.62 6.92
C PHE A 46 -7.96 -1.69 7.07
N ILE A 47 -7.85 -0.65 7.89
CA ILE A 47 -8.94 0.35 8.07
C ILE A 47 -9.30 1.06 6.77
N VAL A 48 -8.34 1.21 5.84
CA VAL A 48 -8.58 1.82 4.53
C VAL A 48 -8.93 0.75 3.50
N GLU A 49 -8.22 -0.36 3.51
CA GLU A 49 -8.37 -1.45 2.55
C GLU A 49 -9.74 -2.10 2.62
N ALA A 50 -10.22 -2.47 3.80
CA ALA A 50 -11.48 -3.20 3.91
C ALA A 50 -12.66 -2.37 3.36
N PRO A 51 -12.84 -1.08 3.73
CA PRO A 51 -13.85 -0.23 3.10
C PRO A 51 -13.66 -0.10 1.57
N LEU A 52 -12.42 -0.02 1.07
CA LEU A 52 -12.14 0.07 -0.36
C LEU A 52 -12.61 -1.19 -1.10
N ILE A 53 -12.32 -2.38 -0.58
CA ILE A 53 -12.76 -3.65 -1.17
C ILE A 53 -14.29 -3.69 -1.28
N PHE A 54 -14.99 -3.33 -0.20
CA PHE A 54 -16.46 -3.30 -0.22
C PHE A 54 -17.01 -2.21 -1.15
N PHE A 55 -16.34 -1.06 -1.23
CA PHE A 55 -16.71 0.00 -2.16
C PHE A 55 -16.58 -0.44 -3.62
N ILE A 56 -15.48 -1.11 -3.98
CA ILE A 56 -15.27 -1.65 -5.34
C ILE A 56 -16.29 -2.76 -5.63
N ALA A 57 -16.55 -3.65 -4.68
CA ALA A 57 -17.59 -4.67 -4.81
C ALA A 57 -18.97 -4.06 -5.08
N PHE A 58 -19.29 -2.95 -4.40
CA PHE A 58 -20.51 -2.18 -4.64
C PHE A 58 -20.52 -1.55 -6.04
N LEU A 59 -19.43 -0.89 -6.46
CA LEU A 59 -19.32 -0.29 -7.80
C LEU A 59 -19.45 -1.32 -8.92
N LEU A 60 -18.87 -2.52 -8.74
CA LEU A 60 -19.02 -3.66 -9.66
C LEU A 60 -20.48 -4.10 -9.78
N SER A 61 -21.24 -4.08 -8.67
CA SER A 61 -22.65 -4.44 -8.68
C SER A 61 -23.54 -3.45 -9.47
N ILE A 62 -23.05 -2.24 -9.71
CA ILE A 62 -23.74 -1.17 -10.46
C ILE A 62 -23.02 -0.75 -11.76
N ALA A 63 -21.98 -1.50 -12.19
CA ALA A 63 -21.22 -1.29 -13.43
C ALA A 63 -20.60 0.13 -13.63
N ALA A 64 -20.08 0.77 -12.57
CA ALA A 64 -19.67 2.18 -12.59
C ALA A 64 -18.14 2.46 -12.49
N ILE A 65 -17.27 1.51 -12.85
CA ILE A 65 -15.82 1.57 -12.52
C ILE A 65 -15.01 2.54 -13.40
N GLU A 66 -15.33 2.68 -14.69
CA GLU A 66 -14.50 3.44 -15.64
C GLU A 66 -14.37 4.94 -15.29
N ASN A 67 -15.35 5.51 -14.57
CA ASN A 67 -15.38 6.94 -14.23
C ASN A 67 -14.49 7.33 -13.02
N VAL A 68 -13.89 6.37 -12.32
CA VAL A 68 -13.20 6.62 -11.03
C VAL A 68 -11.67 6.67 -11.17
N MET A 69 -11.10 6.17 -12.27
CA MET A 69 -9.65 5.90 -12.37
C MET A 69 -8.79 7.16 -12.53
N LYS A 70 -9.19 8.09 -13.41
CA LYS A 70 -8.42 9.32 -13.68
C LYS A 70 -8.29 10.24 -12.45
N PRO A 71 -9.37 10.56 -11.72
CA PRO A 71 -9.27 11.38 -10.51
C PRO A 71 -8.36 10.75 -9.45
N LEU A 72 -8.42 9.43 -9.31
CA LEU A 72 -7.64 8.66 -8.34
C LEU A 72 -6.14 8.71 -8.64
N ALA A 73 -5.77 8.48 -9.91
CA ALA A 73 -4.39 8.55 -10.38
C ALA A 73 -3.81 9.96 -10.19
N MET A 74 -4.60 11.00 -10.48
CA MET A 74 -4.17 12.39 -10.33
C MET A 74 -3.92 12.78 -8.86
N VAL A 75 -4.86 12.47 -7.96
CA VAL A 75 -4.74 12.78 -6.52
C VAL A 75 -3.60 11.99 -5.88
N GLY A 76 -3.52 10.69 -6.14
CA GLY A 76 -2.47 9.88 -5.55
C GLY A 76 -1.08 10.15 -6.15
N GLY A 77 -0.98 10.46 -7.45
CA GLY A 77 0.29 10.85 -8.07
C GLY A 77 0.88 12.12 -7.46
N ALA A 78 0.04 13.15 -7.26
CA ALA A 78 0.44 14.38 -6.55
C ALA A 78 0.88 14.11 -5.11
N PHE A 79 0.17 13.23 -4.39
CA PHE A 79 0.57 12.82 -3.04
C PHE A 79 1.92 12.11 -3.03
N LEU A 80 2.19 11.17 -3.95
CA LEU A 80 3.48 10.47 -4.03
C LEU A 80 4.63 11.44 -4.27
N LEU A 81 4.47 12.45 -5.13
CA LEU A 81 5.50 13.46 -5.32
C LEU A 81 5.83 14.20 -4.01
N ILE A 82 4.80 14.64 -3.28
CA ILE A 82 4.96 15.31 -1.99
C ILE A 82 5.61 14.36 -0.99
N PHE A 83 5.12 13.13 -0.88
CA PHE A 83 5.59 12.14 0.07
C PHE A 83 7.04 11.71 -0.19
N GLY A 84 7.40 11.48 -1.46
CA GLY A 84 8.76 11.15 -1.87
C GLY A 84 9.73 12.29 -1.60
N TYR A 85 9.36 13.54 -1.92
CA TYR A 85 10.15 14.72 -1.59
C TYR A 85 10.37 14.87 -0.08
N LEU A 86 9.31 14.75 0.72
CA LEU A 86 9.40 14.83 2.18
C LEU A 86 10.27 13.70 2.76
N THR A 87 10.22 12.51 2.17
CA THR A 87 11.05 11.36 2.57
C THR A 87 12.53 11.61 2.30
N ILE A 88 12.90 12.10 1.10
CA ILE A 88 14.30 12.45 0.77
C ILE A 88 14.80 13.59 1.64
N ARG A 89 13.99 14.65 1.80
CA ARG A 89 14.34 15.80 2.65
C ARG A 89 14.56 15.37 4.10
N GLY A 90 13.67 14.53 4.63
CA GLY A 90 13.78 13.97 5.97
C GLY A 90 14.99 13.06 6.19
N ALA A 91 15.52 12.43 5.14
CA ALA A 91 16.74 11.62 5.22
C ALA A 91 18.03 12.47 5.34
N SER A 92 17.98 13.74 4.96
CA SER A 92 19.14 14.66 4.99
C SER A 92 19.34 15.35 6.34
N GLU A 93 18.28 15.51 7.13
CA GLU A 93 18.32 16.03 8.49
C GLU A 93 18.75 14.91 9.47
N ASN A 94 19.53 15.23 10.51
CA ASN A 94 20.03 14.23 11.48
C ASN A 94 18.86 13.36 11.99
N LEU A 95 18.95 12.05 11.75
CA LEU A 95 17.94 11.02 12.08
C LEU A 95 17.55 10.97 13.56
N GLU A 96 18.31 11.61 14.44
CA GLU A 96 18.00 11.72 15.86
C GLU A 96 16.73 12.55 16.15
N ALA A 97 16.22 13.37 15.21
CA ALA A 97 15.27 14.42 15.57
C ALA A 97 14.05 14.64 14.65
N ARG A 98 13.57 13.63 13.91
CA ARG A 98 12.16 13.64 13.46
C ARG A 98 11.44 12.38 13.89
N LYS A 99 10.86 12.46 15.10
CA LYS A 99 9.65 11.68 15.41
C LYS A 99 8.65 11.99 14.30
N SER A 100 8.26 11.00 13.50
CA SER A 100 6.91 11.05 12.94
C SER A 100 5.99 11.15 14.15
N ASN A 101 5.32 12.28 14.33
CA ASN A 101 4.35 12.46 15.41
C ASN A 101 3.11 11.58 15.20
N PHE A 102 2.98 10.98 14.02
CA PHE A 102 1.89 10.09 13.72
C PHE A 102 2.14 8.71 14.31
N SER A 103 1.10 8.14 14.93
CA SER A 103 1.14 6.76 15.39
C SER A 103 1.39 5.82 14.20
N PRO A 104 2.01 4.64 14.41
CA PRO A 104 2.19 3.66 13.34
C PRO A 104 0.88 3.31 12.62
N MET A 105 -0.22 3.22 13.37
CA MET A 105 -1.55 3.00 12.82
C MET A 105 -2.01 4.16 11.92
N PHE A 106 -1.88 5.41 12.38
CA PHE A 106 -2.27 6.56 11.56
C PHE A 106 -1.38 6.70 10.31
N THR A 107 -0.12 6.31 10.42
CA THR A 107 0.79 6.20 9.28
C THR A 107 0.28 5.18 8.26
N GLY A 108 -0.18 4.00 8.72
CA GLY A 108 -0.81 3.00 7.86
C GLY A 108 -2.04 3.53 7.14
N ILE A 109 -2.90 4.30 7.83
CA ILE A 109 -4.07 4.94 7.22
C ILE A 109 -3.64 5.91 6.11
N LEU A 110 -2.78 6.89 6.43
CA LEU A 110 -2.38 7.92 5.47
C LEU A 110 -1.68 7.33 4.24
N LEU A 111 -0.71 6.44 4.46
CA LEU A 111 0.06 5.85 3.37
C LEU A 111 -0.74 4.83 2.56
N THR A 112 -1.88 4.37 3.03
CA THR A 112 -2.76 3.50 2.24
C THR A 112 -3.79 4.33 1.48
N ALA A 113 -4.44 5.27 2.17
CA ALA A 113 -5.49 6.11 1.60
C ALA A 113 -5.00 7.01 0.46
N PHE A 114 -3.75 7.46 0.54
CA PHE A 114 -3.18 8.35 -0.46
C PHE A 114 -2.15 7.68 -1.38
N ASN A 115 -2.03 6.36 -1.34
CA ASN A 115 -1.11 5.64 -2.23
C ASN A 115 -1.82 5.25 -3.54
N PRO A 116 -1.56 5.94 -4.66
CA PRO A 116 -2.19 5.64 -5.94
C PRO A 116 -1.87 4.23 -6.42
N PHE A 117 -0.68 3.69 -6.11
CA PHE A 117 -0.34 2.33 -6.50
C PHE A 117 -1.26 1.32 -5.83
N PHE A 118 -1.48 1.49 -4.53
CA PHE A 118 -2.42 0.65 -3.78
C PHE A 118 -3.84 0.78 -4.34
N LEU A 119 -4.29 2.01 -4.56
CA LEU A 119 -5.65 2.28 -5.06
C LEU A 119 -5.85 1.72 -6.47
N VAL A 120 -4.96 2.01 -7.41
CA VAL A 120 -5.04 1.53 -8.80
C VAL A 120 -4.89 0.02 -8.86
N TRP A 121 -4.02 -0.60 -8.06
CA TRP A 121 -3.94 -2.06 -7.97
C TRP A 121 -5.29 -2.67 -7.54
N TRP A 122 -5.93 -2.09 -6.53
CA TRP A 122 -7.25 -2.55 -6.05
C TRP A 122 -8.36 -2.35 -7.06
N PHE A 123 -8.35 -1.25 -7.82
CA PHE A 123 -9.36 -1.03 -8.87
C PHE A 123 -9.09 -1.82 -10.16
N SER A 124 -7.87 -2.34 -10.36
CA SER A 124 -7.49 -3.15 -11.51
C SER A 124 -7.45 -4.64 -11.16
N ILE A 125 -6.28 -5.17 -10.79
CA ILE A 125 -6.05 -6.57 -10.45
C ILE A 125 -6.94 -6.99 -9.28
N GLY A 126 -6.98 -6.21 -8.20
CA GLY A 126 -7.86 -6.46 -7.06
C GLY A 126 -9.34 -6.47 -7.47
N GLY A 127 -9.75 -5.60 -8.38
CA GLY A 127 -11.12 -5.50 -8.91
C GLY A 127 -11.53 -6.77 -9.65
N THR A 128 -10.62 -7.36 -10.43
CA THR A 128 -10.87 -8.65 -11.08
C THR A 128 -11.04 -9.79 -10.08
N LEU A 129 -10.23 -9.81 -9.01
CA LEU A 129 -10.37 -10.80 -7.94
C LEU A 129 -11.67 -10.62 -7.15
N ILE A 130 -12.08 -9.37 -6.90
CA ILE A 130 -13.38 -9.05 -6.27
C ILE A 130 -14.52 -9.54 -7.16
N ALA A 131 -14.50 -9.24 -8.46
CA ALA A 131 -15.52 -9.70 -9.40
C ALA A 131 -15.63 -11.23 -9.44
N GLU A 132 -14.49 -11.92 -9.54
CA GLU A 132 -14.43 -13.38 -9.51
C GLU A 132 -14.95 -13.95 -8.18
N SER A 133 -14.62 -13.33 -7.05
CA SER A 133 -15.12 -13.74 -5.73
C SER A 133 -16.64 -13.62 -5.63
N ILE A 134 -17.24 -12.58 -6.21
CA ILE A 134 -18.69 -12.36 -6.21
C ILE A 134 -19.38 -13.40 -7.09
N ILE A 135 -18.78 -13.75 -8.24
CA ILE A 135 -19.30 -14.80 -9.12
C ILE A 135 -19.31 -16.17 -8.41
N LEU A 136 -18.23 -16.48 -7.69
CA LEU A 136 -18.07 -17.79 -7.05
C LEU A 136 -18.84 -17.94 -5.72
N PHE A 137 -18.94 -16.87 -4.94
CA PHE A 137 -19.45 -16.93 -3.56
C PHE A 137 -20.63 -15.97 -3.30
N GLY A 138 -21.15 -15.32 -4.34
CA GLY A 138 -22.30 -14.42 -4.26
C GLY A 138 -22.05 -13.20 -3.37
N LYS A 139 -23.04 -12.84 -2.55
CA LYS A 139 -22.99 -11.67 -1.64
C LYS A 139 -21.85 -11.72 -0.61
N LEU A 140 -21.33 -12.92 -0.33
CA LEU A 140 -20.21 -13.11 0.60
C LEU A 140 -18.85 -13.10 -0.10
N GLY A 141 -18.79 -12.95 -1.43
CA GLY A 141 -17.55 -12.96 -2.20
C GLY A 141 -16.51 -11.97 -1.72
N ALA A 142 -16.89 -10.70 -1.54
CA ALA A 142 -15.98 -9.67 -1.03
C ALA A 142 -15.44 -10.01 0.36
N LEU A 143 -16.25 -10.60 1.24
CA LEU A 143 -15.83 -11.03 2.57
C LEU A 143 -14.84 -12.21 2.48
N PHE A 144 -15.12 -13.17 1.59
CA PHE A 144 -14.27 -14.33 1.37
C PHE A 144 -12.90 -13.93 0.82
N LEU A 145 -12.88 -13.00 -0.15
CA LEU A 145 -11.66 -12.41 -0.67
C LEU A 145 -10.89 -11.64 0.41
N LEU A 146 -11.56 -10.81 1.20
CA LEU A 146 -10.93 -10.05 2.28
C LEU A 146 -10.16 -10.96 3.23
N PHE A 147 -10.78 -12.03 3.72
CA PHE A 147 -10.11 -12.97 4.63
C PHE A 147 -9.02 -13.81 3.96
N SER A 148 -9.15 -14.09 2.67
CA SER A 148 -8.12 -14.80 1.91
C SER A 148 -6.87 -13.94 1.68
N HIS A 149 -7.03 -12.62 1.73
CA HIS A 149 -6.00 -11.63 1.42
C HIS A 149 -5.34 -11.02 2.66
N VAL A 150 -6.14 -10.42 3.55
CA VAL A 150 -5.70 -9.45 4.57
C VAL A 150 -4.55 -9.92 5.45
N TRP A 151 -4.47 -11.21 5.74
CA TRP A 151 -3.43 -11.75 6.60
C TRP A 151 -2.02 -11.59 6.00
N ILE A 152 -1.92 -11.48 4.67
CA ILE A 152 -0.65 -11.28 3.96
C ILE A 152 -0.02 -9.96 4.38
N ASP A 153 -0.80 -8.88 4.48
CA ASP A 153 -0.28 -7.56 4.89
C ASP A 153 0.19 -7.55 6.33
N PHE A 154 -0.59 -8.19 7.22
CA PHE A 154 -0.19 -8.35 8.62
C PHE A 154 1.11 -9.11 8.77
N VAL A 155 1.29 -10.21 8.01
CA VAL A 155 2.53 -10.98 8.00
C VAL A 155 3.67 -10.15 7.43
N TRP A 156 3.48 -9.53 6.26
CA TRP A 156 4.53 -8.80 5.56
C TRP A 156 5.02 -7.57 6.31
N LEU A 157 4.12 -6.69 6.73
CA LEU A 157 4.48 -5.44 7.41
C LEU A 157 5.07 -5.72 8.80
N SER A 158 4.54 -6.71 9.53
CA SER A 158 5.14 -7.14 10.80
C SER A 158 6.51 -7.77 10.60
N ALA A 159 6.72 -8.57 9.54
CA ALA A 159 8.01 -9.16 9.21
C ALA A 159 9.04 -8.10 8.84
N ILE A 160 8.71 -7.14 7.98
CA ILE A 160 9.58 -6.01 7.66
C ILE A 160 10.00 -5.29 8.93
N ALA A 161 9.03 -4.93 9.79
CA ALA A 161 9.30 -4.21 11.02
C ALA A 161 10.14 -5.04 12.01
N TYR A 162 9.93 -6.35 12.06
CA TYR A 162 10.72 -7.27 12.86
C TYR A 162 12.18 -7.35 12.37
N PHE A 163 12.40 -7.62 11.09
CA PHE A 163 13.75 -7.76 10.54
C PHE A 163 14.55 -6.46 10.62
N THR A 164 13.91 -5.30 10.47
CA THR A 164 14.59 -4.02 10.63
C THR A 164 14.94 -3.74 12.09
N SER A 165 14.14 -4.23 13.05
CA SER A 165 14.44 -4.12 14.48
C SER A 165 15.64 -4.95 14.94
N LEU A 166 15.94 -6.05 14.25
CA LEU A 166 17.09 -6.91 14.55
C LEU A 166 18.42 -6.35 14.02
N SER A 167 18.37 -5.31 13.19
CA SER A 167 19.46 -4.99 12.29
C SER A 167 20.32 -3.79 12.74
N ARG A 168 21.63 -3.82 12.38
CA ARG A 168 22.51 -2.63 12.33
C ARG A 168 22.20 -1.72 11.12
N LEU A 169 21.07 -1.89 10.42
CA LEU A 169 20.70 -1.13 9.20
C LEU A 169 20.50 0.37 9.47
N ILE A 170 20.51 0.81 10.74
CA ILE A 170 20.60 2.22 11.12
C ILE A 170 21.71 2.94 10.33
N ARG A 171 22.86 2.27 10.09
CA ARG A 171 23.97 2.84 9.30
C ARG A 171 23.60 3.16 7.85
N PHE A 172 22.66 2.43 7.27
CA PHE A 172 22.20 2.59 5.88
C PHE A 172 20.81 3.24 5.79
N GLN A 173 20.22 3.63 6.91
CA GLN A 173 18.85 4.17 6.98
C GLN A 173 18.66 5.39 6.06
N LYS A 174 19.65 6.29 6.03
CA LYS A 174 19.65 7.45 5.14
C LYS A 174 19.62 7.04 3.66
N THR A 175 20.49 6.11 3.26
CA THR A 175 20.56 5.61 1.88
C THR A 175 19.27 4.93 1.47
N ILE A 176 18.71 4.09 2.34
CA ILE A 176 17.45 3.38 2.13
C ILE A 176 16.31 4.39 1.92
N LEU A 177 16.18 5.41 2.78
CA LEU A 177 15.14 6.44 2.66
C LEU A 177 15.29 7.29 1.39
N VAL A 178 16.51 7.63 0.97
CA VAL A 178 16.73 8.37 -0.28
C VAL A 178 16.33 7.51 -1.49
N ILE A 179 16.76 6.25 -1.55
CA ILE A 179 16.40 5.33 -2.63
C ILE A 179 14.88 5.16 -2.71
N LEU A 180 14.23 4.91 -1.57
CA LEU A 180 12.79 4.76 -1.50
C LEU A 180 12.07 6.05 -1.91
N GLY A 181 12.52 7.21 -1.43
CA GLY A 181 11.96 8.50 -1.83
C GLY A 181 12.07 8.75 -3.33
N ILE A 182 13.17 8.35 -3.98
CA ILE A 182 13.32 8.42 -5.44
C ILE A 182 12.32 7.49 -6.14
N PHE A 183 12.19 6.23 -5.71
CA PHE A 183 11.19 5.31 -6.27
C PHE A 183 9.77 5.83 -6.14
N VAL A 184 9.43 6.40 -4.98
CA VAL A 184 8.13 7.02 -4.73
C VAL A 184 7.88 8.19 -5.68
N ILE A 185 8.87 9.04 -5.93
CA ILE A 185 8.75 10.13 -6.91
C ILE A 185 8.54 9.59 -8.32
N LEU A 186 9.30 8.56 -8.73
CA LEU A 186 9.16 7.94 -10.06
C LEU A 186 7.74 7.38 -10.27
N PHE A 187 7.20 6.68 -9.27
CA PHE A 187 5.80 6.25 -9.31
C PHE A 187 4.83 7.44 -9.35
N GLY A 188 5.07 8.49 -8.56
CA GLY A 188 4.23 9.70 -8.61
C GLY A 188 4.17 10.34 -10.00
N LEU A 189 5.31 10.39 -10.71
CA LEU A 189 5.39 10.88 -12.09
C LEU A 189 4.64 9.96 -13.06
N ASP A 190 4.79 8.65 -12.93
CA ASP A 190 4.08 7.67 -13.74
C ASP A 190 2.56 7.78 -13.60
N TYR A 191 2.06 7.91 -12.37
CA TYR A 191 0.62 8.05 -12.10
C TYR A 191 0.04 9.36 -12.64
N LEU A 192 0.79 10.46 -12.56
CA LEU A 192 0.38 11.72 -13.18
C LEU A 192 0.35 11.57 -14.70
N TYR A 193 1.35 10.92 -15.29
CA TYR A 193 1.38 10.65 -16.73
C TYR A 193 0.15 9.83 -17.17
N TYR A 194 -0.18 8.74 -16.46
CA TYR A 194 -1.38 7.96 -16.72
C TYR A 194 -2.66 8.81 -16.66
N ALA A 195 -2.80 9.69 -15.68
CA ALA A 195 -3.97 10.55 -15.55
C ALA A 195 -4.19 11.48 -16.77
N PHE A 196 -3.11 11.90 -17.45
CA PHE A 196 -3.17 12.78 -18.62
C PHE A 196 -3.18 12.05 -19.97
N PHE A 197 -2.55 10.87 -20.06
CA PHE A 197 -2.24 10.21 -21.33
C PHE A 197 -2.78 8.78 -21.46
N ASP A 198 -3.55 8.28 -20.47
CA ASP A 198 -4.14 6.94 -20.47
C ASP A 198 -3.12 5.81 -20.73
N SER A 199 -1.85 6.05 -20.39
CA SER A 199 -0.72 5.13 -20.57
C SER A 199 0.31 5.33 -19.46
N HIS A 200 1.07 4.29 -19.13
CA HIS A 200 2.14 4.36 -18.13
C HIS A 200 3.46 4.76 -18.78
N LEU A 201 4.24 5.57 -18.08
CA LEU A 201 5.57 6.04 -18.47
C LEU A 201 6.64 4.97 -18.20
N ILE A 202 6.43 4.12 -17.19
CA ILE A 202 7.37 3.10 -16.70
C ILE A 202 6.68 1.75 -16.51
#